data_AF-A0A3S3M6H8-F1
#
_entry.id   AF-A0A3S3M6H8-F1
#
_cell.length_a   1.000
_cell.length_b   1.000
_cell.length_c   1.000
_cell.angle_alpha   90.00
_cell.angle_beta   90.00
_cell.angle_gamma   90.00
#
_symmetry.space_group_name_H-M   'P 1'
#
loop_
_entity.id
_entity.type
_entity.pdbx_description
1 polymer ?
#
loop_
_entity_poly.entity_id
_entity_poly.type
_entity_poly.pdbx_seq_one_letter_code
_entity_poly.pdbx_strand_id
1 'polypeptide(L)'
;MALVKELKSANAMKEKEIQSLRQKLSLLETIPDGNLHHGSVESVEDKSKSGVDNLRAKSLDGSNSDSDSKEIIDESSATASTQTPTGEEIEAALTVEPRIASSIEERFRKAVDEQLEENIQFWLRFGTSSQQIQKLQMETEDLHSQFSKLSSNSSDPSAKPEATPIINRLNKLQTELSEWLEENASLKEELQCRNSSLSKMQRVITRTSMMCYETEQVEFTVYEATKFQGEVLNMQQENNKVESDLQTGLDHVRALQSEVERILSKLQGDSKVTGSRNHPALNPASIPLESFIYGVKHKKHSKFSFMNPALQKQFRDLKAQLPK
;
A
#
# COMPACT_ATOMS: atom_id res chain seq x y z
N MET A 1 69.72 6.90 10.81
CA MET A 1 68.74 7.48 9.85
C MET A 1 67.92 6.44 9.07
N ALA A 2 68.42 5.23 8.82
CA ALA A 2 67.67 4.19 8.09
C ALA A 2 66.42 3.68 8.84
N LEU A 3 66.55 3.32 10.12
CA LEU A 3 65.45 2.84 10.97
C LEU A 3 64.24 3.79 11.04
N VAL A 4 64.48 5.10 11.10
CA VAL A 4 63.41 6.11 11.16
C VAL A 4 62.66 6.21 9.83
N LYS A 5 63.35 6.01 8.69
CA LYS A 5 62.70 6.00 7.38
C LYS A 5 61.85 4.74 7.19
N GLU A 6 62.34 3.60 7.67
CA GLU A 6 61.64 2.33 7.61
C GLU A 6 60.36 2.34 8.47
N LEU A 7 60.44 2.84 9.71
CA LEU A 7 59.28 3.04 10.58
C LEU A 7 58.23 3.98 9.97
N LYS A 8 58.67 5.07 9.32
CA LYS A 8 57.76 5.98 8.62
C LYS A 8 57.06 5.32 7.43
N SER A 9 57.78 4.49 6.66
CA SER A 9 57.19 3.73 5.56
C SER A 9 56.16 2.70 6.06
N ALA A 10 56.51 1.96 7.12
CA ALA A 10 55.61 0.99 7.74
C ALA A 10 54.35 1.64 8.31
N ASN A 11 54.47 2.80 8.95
CA ASN A 11 53.30 3.57 9.41
C ASN A 11 52.46 4.08 8.24
N ALA A 12 53.06 4.55 7.15
CA ALA A 12 52.31 4.98 5.98
C ALA A 12 51.53 3.83 5.32
N MET A 13 52.08 2.61 5.30
CA MET A 13 51.34 1.43 4.82
C MET A 13 50.19 1.06 5.74
N LYS A 14 50.42 1.02 7.05
CA LYS A 14 49.35 0.74 8.03
C LYS A 14 48.24 1.79 7.99
N GLU A 15 48.58 3.06 7.81
CA GLU A 15 47.58 4.13 7.69
C GLU A 15 46.70 3.96 6.45
N LYS A 16 47.29 3.56 5.31
CA LYS A 16 46.53 3.22 4.09
C LYS A 16 45.61 2.01 4.30
N GLU A 17 46.10 0.99 4.99
CA GLU A 17 45.29 -0.19 5.32
C GLU A 17 44.13 0.18 6.27
N ILE A 18 44.39 0.98 7.31
CA ILE A 18 43.34 1.49 8.21
C ILE A 18 42.30 2.30 7.44
N GLN A 19 42.71 3.16 6.51
CA GLN A 19 41.78 3.92 5.67
C GLN A 19 40.94 3.00 4.77
N SER A 20 41.56 2.00 4.14
CA SER A 20 40.85 1.00 3.34
C SER A 20 39.84 0.21 4.18
N LEU A 21 40.23 -0.26 5.37
CA LEU A 21 39.34 -0.99 6.28
C LEU A 21 38.18 -0.12 6.77
N ARG A 22 38.42 1.17 7.05
CA ARG A 22 37.35 2.13 7.39
C ARG A 22 36.37 2.34 6.23
N GLN A 23 36.86 2.41 4.99
CA GLN A 23 36.00 2.49 3.81
C GLN A 23 35.16 1.22 3.64
N LYS A 24 35.74 0.03 3.86
CA LYS A 24 35.00 -1.24 3.84
C LYS A 24 33.94 -1.34 4.94
N LEU A 25 34.25 -0.91 6.17
CA LEU A 25 33.26 -0.87 7.25
C LEU A 25 32.12 0.10 6.94
N SER A 26 32.42 1.27 6.37
CA SER A 26 31.40 2.21 5.92
C SER A 26 30.50 1.61 4.81
N LEU A 27 31.06 0.82 3.90
CA LEU A 27 30.29 0.07 2.90
C LEU A 27 29.36 -0.97 3.56
N LEU A 28 29.81 -1.63 4.62
CA LEU A 28 29.01 -2.60 5.36
C LEU A 28 27.88 -1.96 6.18
N GLU A 29 28.13 -0.80 6.81
CA GLU A 29 27.21 -0.06 7.67
C GLU A 29 26.15 0.74 6.89
N THR A 30 26.43 1.15 5.64
CA THR A 30 25.49 1.93 4.81
C THR A 30 24.43 1.08 4.10
N ILE A 31 24.57 -0.25 4.14
CA ILE A 31 23.56 -1.20 3.68
C ILE A 31 22.73 -1.57 4.93
N PRO A 32 21.48 -1.10 5.04
CA PRO A 32 20.68 -1.36 6.23
C PRO A 32 20.44 -2.86 6.35
N ASP A 33 20.89 -3.47 7.45
CA ASP A 33 20.37 -4.76 7.87
C ASP A 33 18.87 -4.56 8.15
N GLY A 34 18.04 -5.41 7.52
CA GLY A 34 16.58 -5.29 7.44
C GLY A 34 15.86 -5.28 8.78
N ASN A 35 15.91 -4.16 9.50
CA ASN A 35 15.07 -3.90 10.65
C ASN A 35 14.70 -2.41 10.72
N LEU A 36 13.58 -2.06 10.08
CA LEU A 36 12.94 -0.75 10.25
C LEU A 36 11.88 -0.88 11.35
N HIS A 37 12.25 -0.52 12.57
CA HIS A 37 11.29 -0.12 13.59
C HIS A 37 11.35 1.40 13.77
N HIS A 38 10.29 2.06 13.29
CA HIS A 38 9.71 3.34 13.73
C HIS A 38 10.64 4.40 14.37
N GLY A 39 10.83 5.54 13.68
CA GLY A 39 11.21 6.76 14.39
C GLY A 39 11.73 7.93 13.55
N SER A 40 10.84 8.90 13.34
CA SER A 40 11.11 10.33 13.19
C SER A 40 11.83 10.84 11.94
N VAL A 41 10.99 11.47 11.12
CA VAL A 41 11.23 12.62 10.25
C VAL A 41 12.38 13.52 10.75
N GLU A 42 13.33 13.82 9.86
CA GLU A 42 13.90 15.15 9.79
C GLU A 42 14.17 15.53 8.33
N SER A 43 13.54 16.64 7.95
CA SER A 43 13.60 17.27 6.65
C SER A 43 14.88 18.08 6.55
N VAL A 44 15.68 17.88 5.49
CA VAL A 44 16.64 18.89 5.06
C VAL A 44 16.52 19.01 3.54
N GLU A 45 15.99 20.17 3.13
CA GLU A 45 16.04 20.66 1.76
C GLU A 45 17.49 20.81 1.31
N ASP A 46 17.80 20.45 0.06
CA ASP A 46 18.73 21.29 -0.70
C ASP A 46 18.35 21.37 -2.19
N LYS A 47 18.38 22.60 -2.68
CA LYS A 47 18.15 22.99 -4.06
C LYS A 47 19.47 22.86 -4.81
N SER A 48 19.45 22.26 -6.00
CA SER A 48 20.20 22.80 -7.14
C SER A 48 19.63 22.33 -8.48
N LYS A 49 19.62 23.29 -9.40
CA LYS A 49 19.02 23.28 -10.73
C LYS A 49 19.88 22.52 -11.75
N SER A 50 19.19 22.17 -12.84
CA SER A 50 19.64 22.27 -14.24
C SER A 50 20.28 21.04 -14.86
N GLY A 51 19.72 20.62 -16.00
CA GLY A 51 20.40 19.75 -16.96
C GLY A 51 19.44 18.83 -17.70
N VAL A 52 18.51 19.40 -18.46
CA VAL A 52 17.83 18.68 -19.54
C VAL A 52 18.91 18.29 -20.55
N ASP A 53 19.07 17.00 -20.82
CA ASP A 53 19.34 16.57 -22.19
C ASP A 53 18.85 15.14 -22.44
N ASN A 54 18.13 15.08 -23.56
CA ASN A 54 17.31 14.02 -24.07
C ASN A 54 18.15 13.26 -25.10
N LEU A 55 18.39 11.95 -24.91
CA LEU A 55 18.82 11.11 -26.03
C LEU A 55 18.02 9.81 -26.12
N ARG A 56 17.25 9.83 -27.21
CA ARG A 56 16.46 8.79 -27.85
C ARG A 56 17.36 7.79 -28.57
N ALA A 57 17.16 6.50 -28.33
CA ALA A 57 17.45 5.41 -29.28
C ALA A 57 16.38 4.33 -29.07
N LYS A 58 15.30 4.35 -29.86
CA LYS A 58 15.10 3.53 -31.06
C LYS A 58 15.02 2.02 -30.77
N SER A 59 13.77 1.61 -30.56
CA SER A 59 13.17 0.31 -30.86
C SER A 59 13.70 -0.29 -32.17
N LEU A 60 14.04 -1.58 -32.10
CA LEU A 60 13.93 -2.52 -33.21
C LEU A 60 13.24 -3.79 -32.72
N ASP A 61 12.31 -4.21 -33.56
CA ASP A 61 11.31 -5.25 -33.46
C ASP A 61 11.82 -6.57 -34.08
N GLY A 62 11.34 -7.68 -33.53
CA GLY A 62 10.90 -8.86 -34.27
C GLY A 62 11.92 -9.74 -35.01
N SER A 63 12.08 -10.98 -34.54
CA SER A 63 11.44 -12.14 -35.20
C SER A 63 11.76 -13.48 -34.53
N ASN A 64 10.70 -14.24 -34.27
CA ASN A 64 10.68 -15.65 -33.88
C ASN A 64 11.30 -16.58 -34.95
N SER A 65 11.82 -17.73 -34.53
CA SER A 65 11.37 -19.03 -35.08
C SER A 65 11.80 -20.19 -34.17
N ASP A 66 10.79 -20.97 -33.77
CA ASP A 66 10.89 -22.33 -33.29
C ASP A 66 11.52 -23.27 -34.33
N SER A 67 12.15 -24.36 -33.86
CA SER A 67 11.69 -25.75 -34.04
C SER A 67 12.84 -26.78 -33.99
N ASP A 68 12.74 -27.63 -32.97
CA ASP A 68 12.74 -29.10 -33.00
C ASP A 68 13.77 -29.94 -33.80
N SER A 69 14.57 -30.66 -33.01
CA SER A 69 14.83 -32.13 -33.02
C SER A 69 14.93 -32.91 -34.34
N LYS A 70 16.03 -33.68 -34.52
CA LYS A 70 16.06 -35.17 -34.43
C LYS A 70 17.40 -35.80 -34.88
N GLU A 71 17.83 -36.79 -34.11
CA GLU A 71 18.95 -37.73 -34.30
C GLU A 71 18.96 -38.46 -35.66
N ILE A 72 20.16 -38.80 -36.15
CA ILE A 72 20.45 -40.10 -36.77
C ILE A 72 21.87 -40.55 -36.36
N ILE A 73 21.92 -41.79 -35.86
CA ILE A 73 23.06 -42.62 -35.47
C ILE A 73 23.63 -43.29 -36.73
N ASP A 74 24.96 -43.35 -36.90
CA ASP A 74 25.59 -44.57 -37.45
C ASP A 74 27.08 -44.67 -37.08
N GLU A 75 27.50 -45.87 -36.73
CA GLU A 75 28.77 -46.26 -36.13
C GLU A 75 29.55 -47.21 -37.06
N SER A 76 30.89 -47.18 -36.93
CA SER A 76 31.86 -48.25 -37.25
C SER A 76 32.58 -48.20 -38.62
N SER A 77 33.88 -47.85 -38.61
CA SER A 77 34.99 -48.80 -38.34
C SER A 77 36.31 -48.48 -39.10
N ALA A 78 37.41 -48.67 -38.36
CA ALA A 78 38.74 -49.12 -38.79
C ALA A 78 39.85 -48.12 -39.21
N THR A 79 40.75 -47.92 -38.23
CA THR A 79 42.23 -48.06 -38.28
C THR A 79 43.08 -47.11 -39.13
N ALA A 80 43.89 -46.25 -38.47
CA ALA A 80 45.34 -46.45 -38.28
C ALA A 80 46.03 -45.21 -37.66
N SER A 81 46.55 -45.39 -36.44
CA SER A 81 47.75 -44.80 -35.79
C SER A 81 48.27 -43.42 -36.22
N THR A 82 48.35 -42.48 -35.26
CA THR A 82 49.62 -42.00 -34.63
C THR A 82 49.47 -40.57 -34.10
N GLN A 83 49.07 -40.42 -32.83
CA GLN A 83 49.72 -39.55 -31.81
C GLN A 83 48.80 -39.44 -30.59
N THR A 84 49.18 -40.16 -29.55
CA THR A 84 48.79 -39.92 -28.17
C THR A 84 49.29 -38.55 -27.71
N PRO A 85 48.43 -37.72 -27.10
CA PRO A 85 48.72 -37.14 -25.82
C PRO A 85 47.97 -37.96 -24.77
N THR A 86 48.72 -38.26 -23.72
CA THR A 86 48.37 -38.94 -22.49
C THR A 86 47.02 -38.52 -21.93
N GLY A 87 46.19 -39.51 -21.61
CA GLY A 87 44.98 -39.32 -20.82
C GLY A 87 45.35 -38.88 -19.42
N GLU A 88 45.10 -37.60 -19.13
CA GLU A 88 44.96 -36.98 -17.80
C GLU A 88 44.68 -35.46 -17.98
N GLU A 89 43.79 -35.05 -18.89
CA GLU A 89 43.51 -33.60 -19.07
C GLU A 89 42.15 -33.25 -19.69
N ILE A 90 41.12 -34.08 -19.53
CA ILE A 90 39.73 -33.72 -19.88
C ILE A 90 38.75 -34.01 -18.72
N GLU A 91 39.27 -34.47 -17.58
CA GLU A 91 38.47 -34.81 -16.40
C GLU A 91 39.13 -34.31 -15.11
N ALA A 92 39.56 -33.05 -15.12
CA ALA A 92 39.95 -32.35 -13.91
C ALA A 92 39.52 -30.89 -14.02
N ALA A 93 38.71 -30.47 -13.06
CA ALA A 93 38.35 -29.09 -12.79
C ALA A 93 37.35 -28.40 -13.76
N LEU A 94 36.20 -29.06 -13.95
CA LEU A 94 34.90 -28.40 -13.78
C LEU A 94 34.75 -27.93 -12.31
N THR A 95 35.71 -27.13 -11.84
CA THR A 95 35.64 -26.39 -10.59
C THR A 95 34.95 -25.10 -11.00
N VAL A 96 33.61 -24.99 -11.05
CA VAL A 96 32.73 -25.07 -9.87
C VAL A 96 33.52 -24.71 -8.61
N GLU A 97 34.21 -23.58 -8.67
CA GLU A 97 34.35 -22.76 -7.49
C GLU A 97 33.20 -21.75 -7.60
N PRO A 98 32.01 -22.03 -7.06
CA PRO A 98 31.19 -20.95 -6.57
C PRO A 98 32.03 -20.33 -5.47
N ARG A 99 32.94 -19.41 -5.83
CA ARG A 99 33.50 -18.46 -4.89
C ARG A 99 32.29 -17.76 -4.34
N ILE A 100 31.80 -18.30 -3.23
CA ILE A 100 30.72 -17.86 -2.36
C ILE A 100 30.54 -16.39 -2.65
N ALA A 101 29.45 -16.05 -3.34
CA ALA A 101 29.16 -14.73 -3.88
C ALA A 101 29.79 -13.66 -2.99
N SER A 102 30.55 -12.72 -3.56
CA SER A 102 31.24 -11.68 -2.76
C SER A 102 30.29 -11.19 -1.68
N SER A 103 30.82 -10.95 -0.47
CA SER A 103 29.99 -10.52 0.66
C SER A 103 29.06 -9.35 0.29
N ILE A 104 29.42 -8.54 -0.71
CA ILE A 104 28.59 -7.48 -1.28
C ILE A 104 27.50 -8.01 -2.21
N GLU A 105 27.85 -8.86 -3.18
CA GLU A 105 26.92 -9.46 -4.13
C GLU A 105 25.86 -10.32 -3.42
N GLU A 106 26.27 -11.16 -2.46
CA GLU A 106 25.36 -12.01 -1.70
C GLU A 106 24.34 -11.18 -0.92
N ARG A 107 24.76 -10.03 -0.38
CA ARG A 107 23.87 -9.08 0.30
C ARG A 107 22.86 -8.46 -0.65
N PHE A 108 23.29 -8.05 -1.85
CA PHE A 108 22.35 -7.54 -2.85
C PHE A 108 21.37 -8.61 -3.33
N ARG A 109 21.84 -9.83 -3.55
CA ARG A 109 20.98 -10.96 -3.91
C ARG A 109 19.91 -11.19 -2.85
N LYS A 110 20.32 -11.31 -1.57
CA LYS A 110 19.39 -11.47 -0.46
C LYS A 110 18.39 -10.31 -0.37
N ALA A 111 18.84 -9.07 -0.55
CA ALA A 111 17.96 -7.90 -0.48
C ALA A 111 16.96 -7.88 -1.64
N VAL A 112 17.36 -8.28 -2.85
CA VAL A 112 16.47 -8.41 -4.00
C VAL A 112 15.47 -9.54 -3.79
N ASP A 113 15.92 -10.71 -3.34
CA ASP A 113 15.05 -11.86 -3.03
C ASP A 113 13.99 -11.50 -1.98
N GLU A 114 14.37 -10.76 -0.94
CA GLU A 114 13.45 -10.26 0.09
C GLU A 114 12.40 -9.30 -0.49
N GLN A 115 12.81 -8.37 -1.35
CA GLN A 115 11.86 -7.47 -2.02
C GLN A 115 10.91 -8.21 -2.97
N LEU A 116 11.39 -9.24 -3.67
CA LEU A 116 10.56 -10.06 -4.55
C LEU A 116 9.53 -10.87 -3.76
N GLU A 117 9.91 -11.48 -2.64
CA GLU A 117 8.97 -12.20 -1.78
C GLU A 117 7.88 -11.26 -1.23
N GLU A 118 8.28 -10.09 -0.72
CA GLU A 118 7.33 -9.06 -0.27
C GLU A 118 6.37 -8.61 -1.39
N ASN A 119 6.87 -8.48 -2.63
CA ASN A 119 6.05 -8.12 -3.78
C ASN A 119 5.01 -9.20 -4.11
N ILE A 120 5.37 -10.49 -4.03
CA ILE A 120 4.42 -11.59 -4.25
C ILE A 120 3.28 -11.51 -3.23
N GLN A 121 3.61 -11.35 -1.94
CA GLN A 121 2.60 -11.23 -0.88
C GLN A 121 1.71 -10.00 -1.06
N PHE A 122 2.27 -8.89 -1.53
CA PHE A 122 1.51 -7.70 -1.85
C PHE A 122 0.58 -7.90 -3.04
N TRP A 123 1.07 -8.45 -4.15
CA TRP A 123 0.27 -8.68 -5.35
C TRP A 123 -0.91 -9.61 -5.09
N LEU A 124 -0.77 -10.61 -4.21
CA LEU A 124 -1.89 -11.46 -3.79
C LEU A 124 -2.98 -10.67 -3.06
N ARG A 125 -2.59 -9.80 -2.12
CA ARG A 125 -3.53 -8.93 -1.38
C ARG A 125 -4.19 -7.91 -2.32
N PHE A 126 -3.41 -7.27 -3.17
CA PHE A 126 -3.91 -6.33 -4.18
C PHE A 126 -4.89 -7.02 -5.14
N GLY A 127 -4.55 -8.21 -5.65
CA GLY A 127 -5.41 -8.99 -6.53
C GLY A 127 -6.74 -9.37 -5.88
N THR A 128 -6.71 -9.77 -4.60
CA THR A 128 -7.92 -10.06 -3.83
C THR A 128 -8.78 -8.81 -3.66
N SER A 129 -8.18 -7.68 -3.29
CA SER A 129 -8.87 -6.40 -3.16
C SER A 129 -9.50 -5.94 -4.48
N SER A 130 -8.79 -6.11 -5.59
CA SER A 130 -9.28 -5.78 -6.94
C SER A 130 -10.54 -6.59 -7.29
N GLN A 131 -10.58 -7.88 -6.95
CA GLN A 131 -11.78 -8.71 -7.15
C GLN A 131 -12.97 -8.25 -6.30
N GLN A 132 -12.73 -7.73 -5.09
CA GLN A 132 -13.79 -7.20 -4.23
C GLN A 132 -14.51 -6.01 -4.88
N ILE A 133 -13.82 -5.20 -5.69
CA ILE A 133 -14.45 -4.08 -6.43
C ILE A 133 -15.59 -4.59 -7.32
N GLN A 134 -15.39 -5.69 -8.04
CA GLN A 134 -16.41 -6.25 -8.93
C GLN A 134 -17.64 -6.73 -8.15
N LYS A 135 -17.42 -7.31 -6.97
CA LYS A 135 -18.49 -7.72 -6.06
C LYS A 135 -19.30 -6.51 -5.57
N LEU A 136 -18.62 -5.46 -5.11
CA LEU A 136 -19.25 -4.21 -4.66
C LEU A 136 -20.03 -3.54 -5.77
N GLN A 137 -19.50 -3.56 -7.00
CA GLN A 137 -20.19 -3.04 -8.18
C GLN A 137 -21.46 -3.84 -8.50
N MET A 138 -21.38 -5.17 -8.62
CA MET A 138 -22.56 -6.01 -8.91
C MET A 138 -23.67 -5.79 -7.88
N GLU A 139 -23.30 -5.68 -6.60
CA GLU A 139 -24.28 -5.44 -5.55
C GLU A 139 -24.93 -4.05 -5.66
N THR A 140 -24.14 -3.03 -6.00
CA THR A 140 -24.67 -1.68 -6.24
C THR A 140 -25.69 -1.68 -7.38
N GLU A 141 -25.38 -2.37 -8.48
CA GLU A 141 -26.26 -2.50 -9.66
C GLU A 141 -27.55 -3.30 -9.34
N ASP A 142 -27.44 -4.37 -8.57
CA ASP A 142 -28.60 -5.17 -8.14
C ASP A 142 -29.53 -4.36 -7.23
N LEU A 143 -29.00 -3.69 -6.20
CA LEU A 143 -29.79 -2.85 -5.30
C LEU A 143 -30.44 -1.66 -6.03
N HIS A 144 -29.72 -1.06 -7.00
CA HIS A 144 -30.27 -0.03 -7.86
C HIS A 144 -31.45 -0.54 -8.69
N SER A 145 -31.34 -1.76 -9.22
CA SER A 145 -32.40 -2.41 -10.00
C SER A 145 -33.63 -2.75 -9.15
N GLN A 146 -33.42 -3.25 -7.92
CA GLN A 146 -34.50 -3.50 -6.96
C GLN A 146 -35.23 -2.20 -6.59
N PHE A 147 -34.47 -1.13 -6.31
CA PHE A 147 -35.03 0.20 -6.05
C PHE A 147 -35.85 0.72 -7.24
N SER A 148 -35.33 0.60 -8.46
CA SER A 148 -36.02 1.07 -9.67
C SER A 148 -37.36 0.35 -9.88
N LYS A 149 -37.41 -0.96 -9.62
CA LYS A 149 -38.66 -1.74 -9.67
C LYS A 149 -39.69 -1.24 -8.65
N LEU A 150 -39.28 -1.00 -7.40
CA LEU A 150 -40.16 -0.50 -6.34
C LEU A 150 -40.69 0.91 -6.61
N SER A 151 -39.83 1.79 -7.15
CA SER A 151 -40.21 3.15 -7.53
C SER A 151 -41.21 3.18 -8.70
N SER A 152 -41.13 2.23 -9.65
CA SER A 152 -42.09 2.15 -10.76
C SER A 152 -43.49 1.67 -10.34
N ASN A 153 -43.59 0.91 -9.25
CA ASN A 153 -44.84 0.31 -8.78
C ASN A 153 -45.55 1.15 -7.70
N SER A 154 -44.93 2.24 -7.22
CA SER A 154 -45.36 2.96 -6.01
C SER A 154 -46.39 4.07 -6.26
N SER A 155 -47.56 3.72 -6.81
CA SER A 155 -48.75 4.59 -6.71
C SER A 155 -49.46 4.45 -5.35
N ASP A 156 -49.01 3.53 -4.48
CA ASP A 156 -49.70 3.16 -3.24
C ASP A 156 -48.89 3.48 -1.96
N PRO A 157 -49.50 4.04 -0.89
CA PRO A 157 -48.82 4.42 0.36
C PRO A 157 -48.24 3.25 1.18
N SER A 158 -48.51 2.00 0.78
CA SER A 158 -48.07 0.76 1.45
C SER A 158 -46.61 0.38 1.16
N ALA A 159 -45.90 1.09 0.27
CA ALA A 159 -44.53 0.77 -0.16
C ALA A 159 -43.42 1.18 0.85
N LYS A 160 -43.74 1.96 1.90
CA LYS A 160 -42.77 2.40 2.93
C LYS A 160 -42.09 1.25 3.70
N PRO A 161 -42.79 0.20 4.17
CA PRO A 161 -42.13 -0.95 4.81
C PRO A 161 -41.24 -1.76 3.85
N GLU A 162 -41.50 -1.76 2.56
CA GLU A 162 -40.73 -2.52 1.55
C GLU A 162 -39.42 -1.83 1.15
N ALA A 163 -39.35 -0.50 1.27
CA ALA A 163 -38.13 0.28 1.07
C ALA A 163 -37.11 0.16 2.23
N THR A 164 -37.58 -0.10 3.44
CA THR A 164 -36.74 -0.18 4.66
C THR A 164 -35.59 -1.21 4.56
N PRO A 165 -35.81 -2.45 4.09
CA PRO A 165 -34.71 -3.42 3.93
C PRO A 165 -33.66 -2.96 2.90
N ILE A 166 -34.08 -2.29 1.81
CA ILE A 166 -33.16 -1.77 0.80
C ILE A 166 -32.31 -0.63 1.37
N ILE A 167 -32.92 0.30 2.12
CA ILE A 167 -32.18 1.36 2.83
C ILE A 167 -31.12 0.74 3.75
N ASN A 168 -31.49 -0.27 4.54
CA ASN A 168 -30.55 -0.92 5.45
C ASN A 168 -29.40 -1.61 4.70
N ARG A 169 -29.67 -2.28 3.58
CA ARG A 169 -28.60 -2.90 2.78
C ARG A 169 -27.70 -1.86 2.12
N LEU A 170 -28.25 -0.77 1.59
CA LEU A 170 -27.47 0.35 1.03
C LEU A 170 -26.57 1.00 2.10
N ASN A 171 -27.08 1.22 3.32
CA ASN A 171 -26.26 1.71 4.42
C ASN A 171 -25.13 0.74 4.77
N LYS A 172 -25.42 -0.57 4.79
CA LYS A 172 -24.38 -1.58 5.02
C LYS A 172 -23.34 -1.58 3.90
N LEU A 173 -23.78 -1.49 2.64
CA LEU A 173 -22.89 -1.39 1.48
C LEU A 173 -22.04 -0.12 1.55
N GLN A 174 -22.58 1.00 2.00
CA GLN A 174 -21.81 2.23 2.23
C GLN A 174 -20.68 2.00 3.24
N THR A 175 -20.94 1.26 4.33
CA THR A 175 -19.90 0.87 5.29
C THR A 175 -18.87 -0.06 4.66
N GLU A 176 -19.29 -1.08 3.92
CA GLU A 176 -18.40 -2.02 3.21
C GLU A 176 -17.51 -1.29 2.18
N LEU A 177 -18.04 -0.31 1.44
CA LEU A 177 -17.28 0.55 0.53
C LEU A 177 -16.25 1.43 1.27
N SER A 178 -16.61 1.92 2.47
CA SER A 178 -15.74 2.75 3.29
C SER A 178 -14.59 1.94 3.88
N GLU A 179 -14.87 0.73 4.38
CA GLU A 179 -13.88 -0.23 4.87
C GLU A 179 -12.91 -0.62 3.76
N TRP A 180 -13.42 -0.92 2.56
CA TRP A 180 -12.57 -1.20 1.40
C TRP A 180 -11.62 -0.04 1.08
N LEU A 181 -12.08 1.21 1.12
CA LEU A 181 -11.22 2.38 0.90
C LEU A 181 -10.14 2.53 1.96
N GLU A 182 -10.44 2.23 3.22
CA GLU A 182 -9.48 2.26 4.33
C GLU A 182 -8.40 1.18 4.16
N GLU A 183 -8.81 -0.06 3.88
CA GLU A 183 -7.89 -1.16 3.61
C GLU A 183 -6.97 -0.84 2.42
N ASN A 184 -7.51 -0.26 1.35
CA ASN A 184 -6.74 0.07 0.16
C ASN A 184 -5.87 1.33 0.30
N ALA A 185 -6.22 2.23 1.22
CA ALA A 185 -5.32 3.32 1.62
C ALA A 185 -4.06 2.75 2.27
N SER A 186 -4.18 1.74 3.13
CA SER A 186 -3.02 1.07 3.74
C SER A 186 -2.14 0.37 2.70
N LEU A 187 -2.74 -0.30 1.70
CA LEU A 187 -1.99 -0.90 0.59
C LEU A 187 -1.23 0.14 -0.24
N LYS A 188 -1.81 1.33 -0.42
CA LYS A 188 -1.16 2.43 -1.13
C LYS A 188 0.04 2.96 -0.36
N GLU A 189 -0.09 3.18 0.94
CA GLU A 189 1.02 3.61 1.81
C GLU A 189 2.16 2.59 1.82
N GLU A 190 1.81 1.31 1.91
CA GLU A 190 2.77 0.20 1.87
C GLU A 190 3.53 0.17 0.54
N LEU A 191 2.85 0.33 -0.59
CA LEU A 191 3.46 0.41 -1.92
C LEU A 191 4.44 1.59 -2.05
N GLN A 192 4.09 2.75 -1.49
CA GLN A 192 4.97 3.92 -1.46
C GLN A 192 6.23 3.68 -0.62
N CYS A 193 6.08 2.98 0.51
CA CYS A 193 7.22 2.58 1.34
C CYS A 193 8.16 1.63 0.58
N ARG A 194 7.62 0.65 -0.15
CA ARG A 194 8.40 -0.25 -1.01
C ARG A 194 9.13 0.51 -2.12
N ASN A 195 8.46 1.41 -2.82
CA ASN A 195 9.09 2.25 -3.85
C ASN A 195 10.24 3.10 -3.29
N SER A 196 10.09 3.59 -2.07
CA SER A 196 11.16 4.29 -1.35
C SER A 196 12.33 3.35 -1.00
N SER A 197 12.04 2.10 -0.62
CA SER A 197 13.04 1.05 -0.38
C SER A 197 13.84 0.72 -1.63
N LEU A 198 13.16 0.44 -2.75
CA LEU A 198 13.79 0.20 -4.05
C LEU A 198 14.65 1.38 -4.50
N SER A 199 14.16 2.61 -4.30
CA SER A 199 14.94 3.82 -4.60
C SER A 199 16.20 3.95 -3.75
N LYS A 200 16.16 3.52 -2.47
CA LYS A 200 17.35 3.43 -1.61
C LYS A 200 18.30 2.36 -2.15
N MET A 201 17.79 1.17 -2.49
CA MET A 201 18.58 0.07 -3.04
C MET A 201 19.30 0.50 -4.33
N GLN A 202 18.61 1.17 -5.25
CA GLN A 202 19.21 1.71 -6.48
C GLN A 202 20.40 2.64 -6.19
N ARG A 203 20.26 3.52 -5.20
CA ARG A 203 21.35 4.42 -4.77
C ARG A 203 22.52 3.65 -4.17
N VAL A 204 22.24 2.64 -3.35
CA VAL A 204 23.26 1.80 -2.72
C VAL A 204 24.02 0.99 -3.78
N ILE A 205 23.33 0.33 -4.71
CA ILE A 205 23.98 -0.40 -5.82
C ILE A 205 24.90 0.53 -6.61
N THR A 206 24.40 1.70 -6.98
CA THR A 206 25.17 2.69 -7.75
C THR A 206 26.41 3.16 -6.99
N ARG A 207 26.26 3.49 -5.71
CA ARG A 207 27.37 3.94 -4.86
C ARG A 207 28.41 2.84 -4.68
N THR A 208 27.98 1.61 -4.39
CA THR A 208 28.89 0.47 -4.20
C THR A 208 29.64 0.16 -5.50
N SER A 209 28.97 0.21 -6.65
CA SER A 209 29.61 0.04 -7.96
C SER A 209 30.70 1.08 -8.22
N MET A 210 30.46 2.36 -7.93
CA MET A 210 31.45 3.43 -8.06
C MET A 210 32.66 3.21 -7.14
N MET A 211 32.43 2.84 -5.88
CA MET A 211 33.51 2.61 -4.92
C MET A 211 34.37 1.40 -5.30
N CYS A 212 33.76 0.30 -5.78
CA CYS A 212 34.49 -0.88 -6.24
C CYS A 212 35.33 -0.59 -7.49
N TYR A 213 34.86 0.28 -8.38
CA TYR A 213 35.62 0.76 -9.52
C TYR A 213 36.85 1.60 -9.07
N GLU A 214 36.66 2.52 -8.13
CA GLU A 214 37.73 3.38 -7.61
C GLU A 214 38.81 2.62 -6.81
N THR A 215 38.42 1.57 -6.09
CA THR A 215 39.35 0.76 -5.26
C THR A 215 39.95 -0.44 -5.99
N GLU A 216 39.64 -0.62 -7.27
CA GLU A 216 40.00 -1.80 -8.08
C GLU A 216 39.60 -3.13 -7.41
N GLN A 217 38.60 -3.11 -6.53
CA GLN A 217 38.10 -4.32 -5.86
C GLN A 217 37.16 -5.09 -6.79
N VAL A 218 37.60 -6.28 -7.20
CA VAL A 218 36.84 -7.20 -8.08
C VAL A 218 35.61 -7.83 -7.39
N GLU A 219 35.37 -7.55 -6.10
CA GLU A 219 34.27 -8.13 -5.33
C GLU A 219 32.88 -7.83 -5.91
N PHE A 220 32.69 -6.65 -6.51
CA PHE A 220 31.42 -6.27 -7.11
C PHE A 220 31.65 -5.72 -8.51
N THR A 221 31.40 -6.57 -9.51
CA THR A 221 31.67 -6.23 -10.90
C THR A 221 30.64 -5.24 -11.44
N VAL A 222 31.03 -4.48 -12.47
CA VAL A 222 30.10 -3.61 -13.22
C VAL A 222 28.93 -4.42 -13.80
N TYR A 223 29.19 -5.67 -14.19
CA TYR A 223 28.15 -6.57 -14.67
C TYR A 223 27.11 -6.88 -13.59
N GLU A 224 27.53 -7.32 -12.40
CA GLU A 224 26.60 -7.60 -11.29
C GLU A 224 25.84 -6.34 -10.86
N ALA A 225 26.51 -5.18 -10.81
CA ALA A 225 25.86 -3.91 -10.51
C ALA A 225 24.76 -3.58 -11.53
N THR A 226 25.06 -3.73 -12.82
CA THR A 226 24.10 -3.45 -13.91
C THR A 226 22.92 -4.41 -13.85
N LYS A 227 23.17 -5.69 -13.55
CA LYS A 227 22.14 -6.71 -13.38
C LYS A 227 21.17 -6.33 -12.25
N PHE A 228 21.67 -6.09 -11.04
CA PHE A 228 20.82 -5.71 -9.91
C PHE A 228 20.11 -4.37 -10.15
N GLN A 229 20.75 -3.40 -10.80
CA GLN A 229 20.08 -2.17 -11.21
C GLN A 229 18.90 -2.45 -12.14
N GLY A 230 19.05 -3.37 -13.09
CA GLY A 230 17.96 -3.79 -13.97
C GLY A 230 16.79 -4.43 -13.22
N GLU A 231 17.09 -5.33 -12.29
CA GLU A 231 16.07 -6.00 -11.47
C GLU A 231 15.28 -5.01 -10.59
N VAL A 232 15.99 -4.09 -9.93
CA VAL A 232 15.35 -3.04 -9.11
C VAL A 232 14.52 -2.09 -9.96
N LEU A 233 15.03 -1.68 -11.13
CA LEU A 233 14.28 -0.85 -12.07
C LEU A 233 13.01 -1.56 -12.56
N ASN A 234 13.10 -2.86 -12.84
CA ASN A 234 11.94 -3.65 -13.24
C ASN A 234 10.87 -3.68 -12.12
N MET A 235 11.27 -3.93 -10.87
CA MET A 235 10.35 -3.88 -9.73
C MET A 235 9.71 -2.50 -9.55
N GLN A 236 10.47 -1.42 -9.74
CA GLN A 236 9.92 -0.06 -9.68
C GLN A 236 8.86 0.18 -10.77
N GLN A 237 9.09 -0.31 -11.99
CA GLN A 237 8.14 -0.18 -13.09
C GLN A 237 6.83 -0.92 -12.80
N GLU A 238 6.91 -2.17 -12.32
CA GLU A 238 5.73 -2.93 -11.93
C GLU A 238 5.00 -2.28 -10.76
N ASN A 239 5.72 -1.77 -9.75
CA ASN A 239 5.09 -1.05 -8.65
C ASN A 239 4.36 0.22 -9.11
N ASN A 240 4.92 0.97 -10.07
CA ASN A 240 4.25 2.16 -10.64
C ASN A 240 2.97 1.78 -11.40
N LYS A 241 2.99 0.63 -12.10
CA LYS A 241 1.79 0.10 -12.76
C LYS A 241 0.72 -0.26 -11.74
N VAL A 242 1.09 -0.98 -10.69
CA VAL A 242 0.15 -1.33 -9.60
C VAL A 242 -0.35 -0.07 -8.88
N GLU A 243 0.47 0.96 -8.72
CA GLU A 243 0.03 2.24 -8.15
C GLU A 243 -1.07 2.89 -9.01
N SER A 244 -0.91 2.89 -10.34
CA SER A 244 -1.92 3.38 -11.27
C SER A 244 -3.22 2.57 -11.20
N ASP A 245 -3.13 1.25 -11.18
CA ASP A 245 -4.29 0.36 -11.11
C ASP A 245 -5.01 0.49 -9.76
N LEU A 246 -4.26 0.58 -8.66
CA LEU A 246 -4.80 0.82 -7.32
C LEU A 246 -5.50 2.18 -7.24
N GLN A 247 -4.90 3.22 -7.80
CA GLN A 247 -5.53 4.54 -7.85
C GLN A 247 -6.84 4.51 -8.66
N THR A 248 -6.85 3.82 -9.80
CA THR A 248 -8.05 3.61 -10.61
C THR A 248 -9.14 2.89 -9.82
N GLY A 249 -8.79 1.85 -9.07
CA GLY A 249 -9.71 1.13 -8.18
C GLY A 249 -10.29 2.01 -7.07
N LEU A 250 -9.45 2.82 -6.41
CA LEU A 250 -9.87 3.80 -5.40
C LEU A 250 -10.87 4.81 -5.99
N ASP A 251 -10.59 5.31 -7.18
CA ASP A 251 -11.47 6.28 -7.86
C ASP A 251 -12.82 5.65 -8.22
N HIS A 252 -12.82 4.40 -8.70
CA HIS A 252 -14.04 3.66 -9.00
C HIS A 252 -14.91 3.42 -7.76
N VAL A 253 -14.31 3.01 -6.64
CA VAL A 253 -15.06 2.80 -5.39
C VAL A 253 -15.61 4.11 -4.83
N ARG A 254 -14.90 5.24 -4.94
CA ARG A 254 -15.47 6.55 -4.60
C ARG A 254 -16.66 6.93 -5.48
N ALA A 255 -16.63 6.56 -6.77
CA ALA A 255 -17.77 6.75 -7.65
C ALA A 255 -18.97 5.88 -7.22
N LEU A 256 -18.74 4.62 -6.82
CA LEU A 256 -19.78 3.75 -6.27
C LEU A 256 -20.39 4.31 -4.97
N GLN A 257 -19.57 4.82 -4.04
CA GLN A 257 -20.07 5.49 -2.83
C GLN A 257 -21.00 6.66 -3.17
N SER A 258 -20.59 7.50 -4.13
CA SER A 258 -21.40 8.63 -4.58
C SER A 258 -22.74 8.19 -5.17
N GLU A 259 -22.75 7.07 -5.90
CA GLU A 259 -23.97 6.48 -6.47
C GLU A 259 -24.89 5.91 -5.37
N VAL A 260 -24.35 5.18 -4.39
CA VAL A 260 -25.11 4.67 -3.23
C VAL A 260 -25.73 5.81 -2.43
N GLU A 261 -24.98 6.86 -2.13
CA GLU A 261 -25.47 8.06 -1.44
C GLU A 261 -26.59 8.76 -2.23
N ARG A 262 -26.47 8.81 -3.56
CA ARG A 262 -27.50 9.35 -4.45
C ARG A 262 -28.78 8.52 -4.40
N ILE A 263 -28.68 7.18 -4.37
CA ILE A 263 -29.85 6.30 -4.25
C ILE A 263 -30.51 6.47 -2.87
N LEU A 264 -29.71 6.47 -1.79
CA LEU A 264 -30.19 6.69 -0.42
C LEU A 264 -30.94 8.02 -0.30
N SER A 265 -30.38 9.10 -0.87
CA SER A 265 -31.00 10.43 -0.84
C SER A 265 -32.35 10.48 -1.56
N LYS A 266 -32.50 9.79 -2.70
CA LYS A 266 -33.79 9.68 -3.41
C LYS A 266 -34.83 8.94 -2.56
N LEU A 267 -34.42 7.80 -2.01
CA LEU A 267 -35.29 6.92 -1.23
C LEU A 267 -35.76 7.58 0.09
N GLN A 268 -34.93 8.45 0.69
CA GLN A 268 -35.29 9.25 1.87
C GLN A 268 -36.05 10.54 1.52
N GLY A 269 -35.73 11.17 0.38
CA GLY A 269 -36.38 12.39 -0.10
C GLY A 269 -37.87 12.19 -0.42
N ASP A 270 -38.22 11.03 -0.99
CA ASP A 270 -39.61 10.66 -1.29
C ASP A 270 -40.46 10.45 -0.02
N SER A 271 -39.83 10.23 1.14
CA SER A 271 -40.53 10.14 2.44
C SER A 271 -41.00 11.51 2.95
N LYS A 272 -40.30 12.60 2.60
CA LYS A 272 -40.57 13.94 3.14
C LYS A 272 -41.66 14.71 2.38
N VAL A 273 -42.10 14.21 1.22
CA VAL A 273 -43.12 14.84 0.37
C VAL A 273 -44.55 14.41 0.74
N THR A 274 -44.77 13.39 1.58
CA THR A 274 -46.10 13.04 2.11
C THR A 274 -46.43 13.72 3.44
N GLY A 275 -45.89 14.92 3.67
CA GLY A 275 -46.18 15.73 4.84
C GLY A 275 -46.49 17.17 4.41
N SER A 276 -47.78 17.50 4.38
CA SER A 276 -48.33 18.85 4.21
C SER A 276 -48.63 19.31 2.77
N ARG A 277 -49.90 19.12 2.39
CA ARG A 277 -50.67 20.20 1.79
C ARG A 277 -51.65 20.70 2.85
N ASN A 278 -51.16 21.58 3.72
CA ASN A 278 -51.88 22.72 4.26
C ASN A 278 -50.84 23.80 4.60
N HIS A 279 -50.57 24.66 3.61
CA HIS A 279 -49.95 25.97 3.79
C HIS A 279 -50.86 26.88 4.69
N PRO A 280 -50.39 27.99 5.30
CA PRO A 280 -49.30 28.83 4.76
C PRO A 280 -48.34 29.53 5.74
N ALA A 281 -47.22 29.96 5.14
CA ALA A 281 -46.53 31.25 5.29
C ALA A 281 -45.79 31.63 6.58
N LEU A 282 -44.46 31.79 6.38
CA LEU A 282 -43.65 32.99 6.69
C LEU A 282 -43.59 33.50 8.15
N ASN A 283 -42.36 33.42 8.68
CA ASN A 283 -41.62 34.44 9.43
C ASN A 283 -41.39 34.25 10.96
N PRO A 284 -40.28 34.82 11.48
CA PRO A 284 -39.50 34.33 12.61
C PRO A 284 -39.94 34.88 13.97
N ALA A 285 -39.54 34.19 15.03
CA ALA A 285 -39.56 34.64 16.43
C ALA A 285 -40.93 35.16 16.94
N SER A 286 -41.92 34.26 17.07
CA SER A 286 -43.12 34.55 17.88
C SER A 286 -42.98 33.92 19.27
N ILE A 287 -42.71 34.77 20.25
CA ILE A 287 -42.84 34.44 21.68
C ILE A 287 -44.33 34.10 21.93
N PRO A 288 -44.68 32.99 22.61
CA PRO A 288 -46.07 32.65 22.88
C PRO A 288 -46.77 33.75 23.69
N LEU A 289 -47.95 34.21 23.25
CA LEU A 289 -48.75 35.28 23.86
C LEU A 289 -49.04 35.07 25.36
N GLU A 290 -49.06 33.81 25.83
CA GLU A 290 -49.17 33.49 27.26
C GLU A 290 -48.04 34.09 28.11
N SER A 291 -46.85 34.25 27.52
CA SER A 291 -45.67 34.81 28.19
C SER A 291 -45.77 36.33 28.39
N PHE A 292 -46.57 37.02 27.57
CA PHE A 292 -46.73 38.48 27.59
C PHE A 292 -47.91 38.91 28.48
N ILE A 293 -49.00 38.13 28.51
CA ILE A 293 -50.19 38.47 29.30
C ILE A 293 -50.04 38.08 30.78
N TYR A 294 -49.36 36.97 31.10
CA TYR A 294 -49.33 36.43 32.47
C TYR A 294 -48.00 36.60 33.21
N GLY A 295 -46.97 37.13 32.54
CA GLY A 295 -45.62 37.23 33.09
C GLY A 295 -44.99 35.86 33.35
N VAL A 296 -43.66 35.78 33.25
CA VAL A 296 -42.92 34.54 33.50
C VAL A 296 -43.04 34.18 34.98
N LYS A 297 -43.89 33.22 35.34
CA LYS A 297 -43.90 32.67 36.71
C LYS A 297 -42.63 31.88 36.95
N HIS A 298 -41.73 32.42 37.76
CA HIS A 298 -40.50 31.73 38.15
C HIS A 298 -40.88 30.58 39.08
N LYS A 299 -41.01 29.36 38.55
CA LYS A 299 -41.22 28.16 39.36
C LYS A 299 -39.91 27.85 40.08
N LYS A 300 -39.83 28.22 41.36
CA LYS A 300 -38.72 27.85 42.25
C LYS A 300 -38.53 26.33 42.21
N HIS A 301 -37.43 25.87 41.63
CA HIS A 301 -37.02 24.48 41.70
C HIS A 301 -36.47 24.22 43.11
N SER A 302 -37.28 23.53 43.91
CA SER A 302 -36.94 23.07 45.25
C SER A 302 -35.81 22.02 45.19
N LYS A 303 -34.76 22.20 45.99
CA LYS A 303 -33.52 21.39 45.98
C LYS A 303 -33.65 19.98 46.60
N PHE A 304 -34.84 19.38 46.62
CA PHE A 304 -35.07 18.05 47.21
C PHE A 304 -35.53 17.00 46.18
N SER A 305 -34.79 16.87 45.07
CA SER A 305 -35.06 15.84 44.04
C SER A 305 -34.26 14.54 44.22
N PHE A 306 -33.53 14.36 45.32
CA PHE A 306 -32.77 13.13 45.59
C PHE A 306 -33.53 12.08 46.42
N MET A 307 -34.86 12.02 46.34
CA MET A 307 -35.61 10.94 46.97
C MET A 307 -36.48 10.18 45.97
N ASN A 308 -36.29 8.86 45.99
CA ASN A 308 -36.95 7.86 45.16
C ASN A 308 -38.48 8.02 45.18
N PRO A 309 -39.16 8.15 44.01
CA PRO A 309 -40.59 8.43 43.92
C PRO A 309 -41.51 7.34 44.50
N ALA A 310 -40.98 6.15 44.83
CA ALA A 310 -41.77 5.08 45.44
C ALA A 310 -42.25 5.38 46.88
N LEU A 311 -41.52 6.21 47.65
CA LEU A 311 -41.88 6.50 49.06
C LEU A 311 -42.91 7.63 49.22
N GLN A 312 -43.12 8.48 48.21
CA GLN A 312 -44.04 9.62 48.32
C GLN A 312 -45.53 9.21 48.32
N LYS A 313 -45.88 8.00 47.85
CA LYS A 313 -47.26 7.49 47.92
C LYS A 313 -47.66 7.08 49.34
N GLN A 314 -46.75 6.51 50.13
CA GLN A 314 -47.11 5.96 51.45
C GLN A 314 -47.32 7.05 52.53
N PHE A 315 -46.76 8.25 52.35
CA PHE A 315 -46.98 9.37 53.27
C PHE A 315 -48.21 10.23 52.94
N ARG A 316 -48.84 10.07 51.76
CA ARG A 316 -50.11 10.73 51.46
C ARG A 316 -51.30 9.99 52.09
N ASP A 317 -51.25 8.67 52.14
CA ASP A 317 -52.33 7.85 52.70
C ASP A 317 -52.41 7.91 54.23
N LEU A 318 -51.30 8.18 54.94
CA LEU A 318 -51.33 8.43 56.39
C LEU A 318 -51.94 9.79 56.77
N LYS A 319 -52.00 10.76 55.85
CA LYS A 319 -52.54 12.10 56.13
C LYS A 319 -54.04 12.23 55.81
N ALA A 320 -54.64 11.19 55.21
CA ALA A 320 -56.07 11.11 54.91
C ALA A 320 -56.90 10.41 56.00
N GLN A 321 -56.27 9.92 57.08
CA GLN A 321 -56.95 9.34 58.24
C GLN A 321 -56.62 10.13 59.51
N LEU A 322 -57.18 11.33 59.63
CA LEU A 322 -57.42 11.94 60.94
C LEU A 322 -58.79 12.62 60.88
N PRO A 323 -59.78 12.18 61.68
CA PRO A 323 -61.07 12.87 61.76
C PRO A 323 -60.90 14.23 62.45
N LYS A 324 -61.84 15.15 62.15
CA LYS A 324 -61.92 16.51 62.73
C LYS A 324 -61.89 16.52 64.25
#